data_AF-K7G293-F1
#
_entry.id   AF-K7G293-F1
#
_cell.length_a   1.000
_cell.length_b   1.000
_cell.length_c   1.000
_cell.angle_alpha   90.00
_cell.angle_beta   90.00
_cell.angle_gamma   90.00
#
_symmetry.space_group_name_H-M   'P 1'
#
loop_
_entity.id
_entity.type
_entity.pdbx_description
1 polymer ?
#
loop_
_entity_poly.entity_id
_entity_poly.type
_entity_poly.pdbx_seq_one_letter_code
_entity_poly.pdbx_strand_id
1 'polypeptide(L)'
;MAALMVGLSQKTNCTLVEKVNYSNTHLLVLMQRHFCIFLLLKSFCFLSDVVSTSAYSSPAKSLGDPGITPLSPSHIAKDPDANDTIEQSFLVVVAIDFGTTSSGYAYSFTKEPECIHVMRRWEGGDPGVSNQKTPTTILLTPERKFHSFGYAARDFYHDLDPNESKHWLYFEKFKMKLHTTSNLTMETDLTAANGKKVKALEIFAYALQFFKEQALKELSDQAGSDFENSEVRWVITVPAIWKQPAKQFMRQAAYKVRLQNEREEITPLNP
;
A
#
# COMPACT_ATOMS: atom_id res chain seq x y z
N MET A 1 1.99 -0.29 22.17
CA MET A 1 2.62 -1.53 21.66
C MET A 1 2.84 -1.32 20.17
N ALA A 2 4.10 -1.32 19.75
CA ALA A 2 4.55 -0.69 18.50
C ALA A 2 4.29 -1.56 17.26
N ALA A 3 3.67 -0.98 16.24
CA ALA A 3 3.81 -1.48 14.88
C ALA A 3 5.14 -0.95 14.33
N LEU A 4 6.00 -1.86 13.86
CA LEU A 4 7.25 -1.50 13.22
C LEU A 4 6.95 -1.17 11.76
N MET A 5 7.14 0.09 11.36
CA MET A 5 7.08 0.49 9.96
C MET A 5 8.30 -0.08 9.23
N VAL A 6 8.12 -1.19 8.50
CA VAL A 6 9.22 -1.80 7.75
C VAL A 6 9.23 -1.26 6.32
N GLY A 7 9.81 -0.07 6.20
CA GLY A 7 10.32 0.50 4.95
C GLY A 7 9.29 1.29 4.15
N LEU A 8 9.48 2.62 4.12
CA LEU A 8 9.07 3.43 2.98
C LEU A 8 9.99 3.05 1.82
N SER A 9 9.47 2.31 0.84
CA SER A 9 10.13 2.30 -0.45
C SER A 9 9.80 3.64 -1.11
N GLN A 10 10.77 4.58 -1.11
CA GLN A 10 10.63 5.88 -1.78
C GLN A 10 10.25 5.74 -3.28
N LYS A 11 10.42 4.55 -3.87
CA LYS A 11 10.10 4.27 -5.28
C LYS A 11 8.63 3.85 -5.51
N THR A 12 7.84 3.62 -4.47
CA THR A 12 6.45 3.15 -4.60
C THR A 12 5.51 3.97 -3.74
N ASN A 13 4.34 4.37 -4.27
CA ASN A 13 3.27 4.98 -3.47
C ASN A 13 2.60 4.01 -2.46
N CYS A 14 3.28 2.91 -2.12
CA CYS A 14 2.78 1.80 -1.32
C CYS A 14 3.71 1.53 -0.14
N THR A 15 3.12 1.35 1.05
CA THR A 15 3.81 0.99 2.29
C THR A 15 3.25 -0.31 2.85
N LEU A 16 4.13 -1.22 3.27
CA LEU A 16 3.70 -2.42 4.01
C LEU A 16 3.66 -2.11 5.51
N VAL A 17 2.54 -2.45 6.15
CA VAL A 17 2.34 -2.28 7.59
C VAL A 17 2.11 -3.63 8.24
N GLU A 18 2.85 -3.90 9.31
CA GLU A 18 2.76 -5.16 10.04
C GLU A 18 1.61 -5.15 11.05
N LYS A 19 0.77 -6.18 10.99
CA LYS A 19 -0.29 -6.47 11.97
C LYS A 19 0.25 -7.41 13.03
N VAL A 20 0.45 -6.91 14.25
CA VAL A 20 0.53 -7.74 15.46
C VAL A 20 -0.90 -8.23 15.76
N ASN A 21 -1.10 -9.50 16.12
CA ASN A 21 -2.41 -10.17 16.21
C ASN A 21 -3.57 -9.32 16.78
N TYR A 22 -4.66 -9.15 16.00
CA TYR A 22 -5.93 -8.57 16.46
C TYR A 22 -7.15 -9.15 15.73
N SER A 23 -8.30 -9.21 16.42
CA SER A 23 -9.61 -9.63 15.89
C SER A 23 -10.23 -8.56 14.96
N ASN A 24 -11.27 -8.95 14.22
CA ASN A 24 -11.91 -8.17 13.13
C ASN A 24 -12.39 -6.75 13.50
N THR A 25 -12.54 -6.41 14.78
CA THR A 25 -12.91 -5.06 15.26
C THR A 25 -11.81 -3.99 15.10
N HIS A 26 -10.60 -4.37 14.69
CA HIS A 26 -9.43 -3.51 14.73
C HIS A 26 -9.01 -2.84 13.41
N LEU A 27 -9.77 -2.92 12.30
CA LEU A 27 -9.47 -2.08 11.13
C LEU A 27 -9.59 -0.58 11.48
N LEU A 28 -10.66 -0.22 12.20
CA LEU A 28 -10.86 1.11 12.78
C LEU A 28 -9.72 1.49 13.74
N VAL A 29 -9.27 0.56 14.59
CA VAL A 29 -8.20 0.83 15.57
C VAL A 29 -6.81 0.87 14.92
N LEU A 30 -6.55 0.13 13.84
CA LEU A 30 -5.34 0.30 13.03
C LEU A 30 -5.37 1.65 12.31
N MET A 31 -6.53 2.04 11.76
CA MET A 31 -6.74 3.34 11.11
C MET A 31 -7.00 4.49 12.09
N GLN A 32 -7.13 4.27 13.39
CA GLN A 32 -7.15 5.33 14.42
C GLN A 32 -5.80 5.39 15.14
N ARG A 33 -5.24 4.26 15.57
CA ARG A 33 -3.96 4.24 16.31
C ARG A 33 -2.73 4.38 15.42
N HIS A 34 -2.70 3.82 14.21
CA HIS A 34 -1.53 3.99 13.33
C HIS A 34 -1.66 5.22 12.41
N PHE A 35 -2.89 5.66 12.14
CA PHE A 35 -3.18 6.85 11.32
C PHE A 35 -2.92 8.14 12.10
N CYS A 36 -3.38 8.25 13.36
CA CYS A 36 -3.00 9.38 14.23
C CYS A 36 -1.49 9.43 14.46
N ILE A 37 -0.78 8.30 14.55
CA ILE A 37 0.68 8.30 14.67
C ILE A 37 1.37 8.78 13.38
N PHE A 38 0.85 8.43 12.20
CA PHE A 38 1.41 8.90 10.92
C PHE A 38 1.11 10.39 10.65
N LEU A 39 -0.03 10.92 11.11
CA LEU A 39 -0.37 12.35 11.04
C LEU A 39 0.29 13.19 12.15
N LEU A 40 0.40 12.69 13.38
CA LEU A 40 1.08 13.37 14.49
C LEU A 40 2.60 13.41 14.31
N LEU A 41 3.23 12.37 13.76
CA LEU A 41 4.68 12.39 13.49
C LEU A 41 5.07 13.37 12.37
N LYS A 42 4.14 13.73 11.47
CA LYS A 42 4.34 14.84 10.52
C LYS A 42 4.15 16.22 11.16
N SER A 43 3.31 16.36 12.19
CA SER A 43 3.23 17.61 12.98
C SER A 43 4.41 17.82 13.93
N PHE A 44 5.08 16.75 14.41
CA PHE A 44 6.20 16.88 15.35
C PHE A 44 7.55 17.23 14.72
N CYS A 45 7.77 16.99 13.42
CA CYS A 45 8.95 17.54 12.73
C CYS A 45 8.87 19.06 12.50
N PHE A 46 7.70 19.68 12.70
CA PHE A 46 7.52 21.14 12.55
C PHE A 46 7.65 21.93 13.86
N LEU A 47 7.86 21.26 15.01
CA LEU A 47 8.09 21.96 16.30
C LEU A 47 9.56 22.01 16.75
N SER A 48 10.49 21.31 16.09
CA SER A 48 11.91 21.35 16.48
C SER A 48 12.70 22.51 15.88
N ASP A 49 12.17 23.23 14.87
CA ASP A 49 12.88 24.32 14.19
C ASP A 49 12.31 25.72 14.44
N VAL A 50 11.48 25.91 15.48
CA VAL A 50 11.08 27.26 15.95
C VAL A 50 11.55 27.49 17.37
N VAL A 51 12.87 27.55 17.56
CA VAL A 51 13.48 28.44 18.56
C VAL A 51 14.76 29.00 17.95
N SER A 52 14.72 30.26 17.51
CA SER A 52 15.73 31.29 17.82
C SER A 52 15.49 32.56 17.01
N THR A 53 14.66 33.46 17.53
CA THR A 53 14.88 34.91 17.44
C THR A 53 14.48 35.47 18.81
N SER A 54 15.23 36.33 19.49
CA SER A 54 15.77 37.60 19.02
C SER A 54 16.90 38.10 19.94
N ALA A 55 17.76 38.95 19.35
CA ALA A 55 18.92 39.59 19.92
C ALA A 55 18.58 40.64 21.00
N TYR A 56 19.53 40.95 21.89
CA TYR A 56 20.17 42.29 22.05
C TYR A 56 21.06 42.34 23.31
N SER A 57 22.38 42.55 23.13
CA SER A 57 23.19 43.63 23.73
C SER A 57 24.70 43.30 23.71
N SER A 58 25.48 44.22 23.17
CA SER A 58 26.96 44.29 23.20
C SER A 58 27.45 45.08 24.44
N PRO A 59 28.73 45.48 24.59
CA PRO A 59 30.04 44.83 24.34
C PRO A 59 30.99 44.94 25.57
N ALA A 60 32.03 44.10 25.69
CA ALA A 60 33.21 44.46 26.50
C ALA A 60 34.50 43.75 26.07
N LYS A 61 35.60 44.49 26.23
CA LYS A 61 36.95 44.38 25.65
C LYS A 61 37.92 43.55 26.52
N SER A 62 38.97 42.97 25.91
CA SER A 62 40.39 42.94 26.37
C SER A 62 41.15 41.80 25.65
N LEU A 63 42.02 42.04 24.66
CA LEU A 63 43.47 42.36 24.75
C LEU A 63 44.37 41.18 25.22
N GLY A 64 45.17 40.61 24.30
CA GLY A 64 46.26 39.65 24.60
C GLY A 64 46.70 38.83 23.36
N ASP A 65 47.91 39.12 22.88
CA ASP A 65 48.56 38.77 21.59
C ASP A 65 49.31 37.39 21.61
N PRO A 66 50.16 37.01 20.63
CA PRO A 66 49.87 36.16 19.47
C PRO A 66 50.63 34.81 19.44
N GLY A 67 50.23 33.90 18.54
CA GLY A 67 51.02 32.70 18.25
C GLY A 67 50.67 32.02 16.91
N ILE A 68 51.47 32.32 15.89
CA ILE A 68 51.92 31.43 14.79
C ILE A 68 50.87 30.95 13.73
N THR A 69 51.04 31.46 12.50
CA THR A 69 50.49 31.06 11.16
C THR A 69 50.84 29.61 10.74
N PRO A 70 50.25 28.94 9.70
CA PRO A 70 49.75 29.49 8.41
C PRO A 70 48.54 28.80 7.67
N LEU A 71 48.00 29.53 6.69
CA LEU A 71 47.39 29.13 5.39
C LEU A 71 46.12 28.23 5.31
N SER A 72 45.03 28.81 4.78
CA SER A 72 44.17 28.37 3.62
C SER A 72 42.75 28.97 3.74
N PRO A 73 41.86 28.92 2.72
CA PRO A 73 42.02 29.26 1.30
C PRO A 73 40.96 30.29 0.81
N SER A 74 41.24 30.83 -0.36
CA SER A 74 40.38 31.64 -1.22
C SER A 74 39.06 30.97 -1.64
N HIS A 75 38.00 31.79 -1.71
CA HIS A 75 36.83 31.74 -2.60
C HIS A 75 36.32 30.37 -3.06
N ILE A 76 35.17 29.96 -2.51
CA ILE A 76 34.26 29.01 -3.16
C ILE A 76 32.92 29.70 -3.40
N ALA A 77 32.48 29.56 -4.65
CA ALA A 77 31.29 30.13 -5.25
C ALA A 77 30.00 29.68 -4.54
N LYS A 78 28.97 30.53 -4.65
CA LYS A 78 27.58 30.15 -4.39
C LYS A 78 27.18 29.10 -5.41
N ASP A 79 26.84 27.91 -4.94
CA ASP A 79 26.16 26.88 -5.73
C ASP A 79 24.64 27.03 -5.52
N PRO A 80 23.82 27.21 -6.57
CA PRO A 80 22.38 27.29 -6.45
C PRO A 80 21.75 25.92 -6.72
N ASP A 81 22.01 24.93 -5.87
CA ASP A 81 21.29 23.65 -5.90
C ASP A 81 20.48 23.49 -4.60
N ALA A 82 19.48 24.37 -4.45
CA ALA A 82 18.31 24.05 -3.64
C ALA A 82 17.48 23.04 -4.45
N ASN A 83 17.83 21.77 -4.28
CA ASN A 83 17.07 20.65 -4.79
C ASN A 83 15.71 20.68 -4.08
N ASP A 84 14.70 21.29 -4.72
CA ASP A 84 13.30 21.18 -4.33
C ASP A 84 12.94 19.70 -4.36
N THR A 85 13.08 19.02 -3.23
CA THR A 85 12.39 17.75 -2.99
C THR A 85 10.91 18.06 -3.10
N ILE A 86 10.33 17.79 -4.26
CA ILE A 86 8.88 17.78 -4.47
C ILE A 86 8.31 16.79 -3.47
N GLU A 87 7.87 17.28 -2.31
CA GLU A 87 7.21 16.46 -1.30
C GLU A 87 5.89 16.03 -1.91
N GLN A 88 5.83 14.77 -2.36
CA GLN A 88 4.67 14.25 -3.08
C GLN A 88 3.49 14.18 -2.11
N SER A 89 2.65 15.22 -2.12
CA SER A 89 1.43 15.29 -1.33
C SER A 89 0.38 14.37 -1.96
N PHE A 90 -0.01 13.32 -1.24
CA PHE A 90 -1.15 12.47 -1.60
C PHE A 90 -2.42 13.06 -0.97
N LEU A 91 -3.56 12.93 -1.65
CA LEU A 91 -4.85 13.43 -1.17
C LEU A 91 -5.56 12.42 -0.28
N VAL A 92 -5.38 11.12 -0.56
CA VAL A 92 -6.08 10.03 0.11
C VAL A 92 -5.09 8.95 0.55
N VAL A 93 -5.36 8.33 1.68
CA VAL A 93 -4.71 7.09 2.08
C VAL A 93 -5.70 5.95 1.96
N VAL A 94 -5.33 4.88 1.26
CA VAL A 94 -6.10 3.64 1.16
C VAL A 94 -5.36 2.52 1.88
N ALA A 95 -6.01 1.87 2.84
CA ALA A 95 -5.48 0.73 3.56
C ALA A 95 -6.20 -0.57 3.17
N ILE A 96 -5.44 -1.53 2.65
CA ILE A 96 -5.91 -2.87 2.27
C ILE A 96 -5.63 -3.85 3.41
N ASP A 97 -6.71 -4.40 3.96
CA ASP A 97 -6.67 -5.61 4.76
C ASP A 97 -6.65 -6.83 3.86
N PHE A 98 -5.45 -7.30 3.52
CA PHE A 98 -5.30 -8.54 2.78
C PHE A 98 -5.33 -9.72 3.77
N GLY A 99 -6.50 -10.29 4.03
CA GLY A 99 -6.66 -11.37 5.02
C GLY A 99 -6.58 -12.77 4.40
N THR A 100 -6.48 -13.79 5.25
CA THR A 100 -6.46 -15.18 4.78
C THR A 100 -7.82 -15.64 4.28
N THR A 101 -8.86 -15.40 5.07
CA THR A 101 -10.24 -15.81 4.76
C THR A 101 -11.00 -14.72 4.02
N SER A 102 -10.84 -13.48 4.44
CA SER A 102 -11.56 -12.34 3.89
C SER A 102 -10.63 -11.13 3.83
N SER A 103 -10.79 -10.32 2.79
CA SER A 103 -10.04 -9.11 2.53
C SER A 103 -10.98 -7.92 2.35
N GLY A 104 -10.48 -6.72 2.58
CA GLY A 104 -11.25 -5.49 2.42
C GLY A 104 -10.35 -4.28 2.43
N TYR A 105 -10.91 -3.09 2.22
CA TYR A 105 -10.15 -1.85 2.32
C TYR A 105 -10.95 -0.75 3.02
N ALA A 106 -10.22 0.25 3.47
CA ALA A 106 -10.77 1.49 3.99
C ALA A 106 -9.89 2.65 3.51
N TYR A 107 -10.44 3.85 3.47
CA TYR A 107 -9.71 5.04 3.07
C TYR A 107 -10.11 6.26 3.90
N SER A 108 -9.27 7.28 3.85
CA SER A 108 -9.54 8.58 4.45
C SER A 108 -8.81 9.66 3.67
N PHE A 109 -9.44 10.83 3.56
CA PHE A 109 -8.84 12.01 2.95
C PHE A 109 -7.86 12.64 3.94
N THR A 110 -6.70 13.07 3.45
CA THR A 110 -5.65 13.68 4.27
C THR A 110 -6.08 14.97 4.96
N LYS A 111 -7.06 15.68 4.40
CA LYS A 111 -7.67 16.88 4.99
C LYS A 111 -8.63 16.57 6.14
N GLU A 112 -9.17 15.35 6.18
CA GLU A 112 -10.18 14.92 7.16
C GLU A 112 -9.82 13.53 7.71
N PRO A 113 -8.68 13.40 8.42
CA PRO A 113 -8.14 12.10 8.75
C PRO A 113 -8.95 11.28 9.76
N GLU A 114 -9.83 11.94 10.51
CA GLU A 114 -10.75 11.29 11.45
C GLU A 114 -11.96 10.66 10.72
N CYS A 115 -12.21 11.07 9.46
CA CYS A 115 -13.26 10.53 8.62
C CYS A 115 -12.76 9.27 7.90
N ILE A 116 -13.05 8.10 8.49
CA ILE A 116 -12.64 6.80 7.96
C ILE A 116 -13.82 6.16 7.22
N HIS A 117 -13.63 5.94 5.92
CA HIS A 117 -14.61 5.28 5.05
C HIS A 117 -14.20 3.82 4.85
N VAL A 118 -15.03 2.89 5.33
CA VAL A 118 -14.80 1.45 5.19
C VAL A 118 -15.68 0.93 4.05
N MET A 119 -15.09 0.17 3.12
CA MET A 119 -15.86 -0.44 2.05
C MET A 119 -16.85 -1.49 2.61
N ARG A 120 -18.11 -1.37 2.21
CA ARG A 120 -19.23 -2.21 2.68
C ARG A 120 -20.06 -2.81 1.56
N ARG A 121 -19.85 -2.38 0.31
CA ARG A 121 -20.57 -2.85 -0.87
C ARG A 121 -19.62 -3.66 -1.72
N TRP A 122 -19.94 -4.93 -1.92
CA TRP A 122 -19.16 -5.84 -2.76
C TRP A 122 -20.08 -6.42 -3.82
N GLU A 123 -19.58 -6.54 -5.05
CA GLU A 123 -20.26 -7.28 -6.10
C GLU A 123 -20.47 -8.74 -5.68
N GLY A 124 -21.68 -9.27 -5.89
CA GLY A 124 -22.09 -10.59 -5.42
C GLY A 124 -22.36 -10.68 -3.91
N GLY A 125 -22.29 -9.58 -3.16
CA GLY A 125 -22.71 -9.55 -1.76
C GLY A 125 -24.23 -9.59 -1.60
N ASP A 126 -24.71 -10.20 -0.51
CA ASP A 126 -26.14 -10.25 -0.18
C ASP A 126 -26.74 -8.83 -0.05
N PRO A 127 -27.79 -8.48 -0.82
CA PRO A 127 -28.44 -7.19 -0.71
C PRO A 127 -28.92 -6.91 0.72
N GLY A 128 -28.53 -5.77 1.28
CA GLY A 128 -28.89 -5.35 2.65
C GLY A 128 -27.97 -5.88 3.76
N VAL A 129 -27.02 -6.76 3.46
CA VAL A 129 -25.99 -7.20 4.43
C VAL A 129 -24.73 -6.35 4.24
N SER A 130 -24.41 -5.52 5.25
CA SER A 130 -23.18 -4.71 5.25
C SER A 130 -21.95 -5.56 5.57
N ASN A 131 -21.43 -6.29 4.58
CA ASN A 131 -20.15 -7.00 4.70
C ASN A 131 -18.97 -6.05 4.51
N GLN A 132 -18.19 -5.82 5.56
CA GLN A 132 -17.00 -4.96 5.50
C GLN A 132 -15.82 -5.61 4.74
N LYS A 133 -15.95 -6.89 4.41
CA LYS A 133 -14.93 -7.69 3.73
C LYS A 133 -15.59 -8.62 2.73
N THR A 134 -14.83 -8.98 1.72
CA THR A 134 -15.16 -10.01 0.74
C THR A 134 -14.24 -11.22 0.91
N PRO A 135 -14.64 -12.46 0.57
CA PRO A 135 -13.75 -13.62 0.64
C PRO A 135 -12.42 -13.40 -0.08
N THR A 136 -11.32 -13.95 0.44
CA THR A 136 -10.02 -13.95 -0.26
C THR A 136 -10.01 -15.08 -1.27
N THR A 137 -10.80 -14.90 -2.33
CA THR A 137 -11.02 -15.85 -3.42
C THR A 137 -10.81 -15.15 -4.75
N ILE A 138 -10.24 -15.85 -5.72
CA ILE A 138 -9.96 -15.31 -7.04
C ILE A 138 -10.21 -16.39 -8.08
N LEU A 139 -10.81 -15.96 -9.18
CA LEU A 139 -11.12 -16.79 -10.32
C LEU A 139 -10.39 -16.25 -11.54
N LEU A 140 -9.69 -17.13 -12.26
CA LEU A 140 -9.14 -16.82 -13.58
C LEU A 140 -9.85 -17.64 -14.64
N THR A 141 -9.93 -17.06 -15.84
CA THR A 141 -10.38 -17.76 -17.05
C THR A 141 -9.43 -18.91 -17.39
N PRO A 142 -9.83 -19.86 -18.26
CA PRO A 142 -8.94 -20.94 -18.73
C PRO A 142 -7.61 -20.43 -19.34
N GLU A 143 -7.60 -19.21 -19.88
CA GLU A 143 -6.45 -18.51 -20.46
C GLU A 143 -5.59 -17.79 -19.41
N ARG A 144 -5.85 -18.01 -18.11
CA ARG A 144 -5.13 -17.40 -16.97
C ARG A 144 -5.30 -15.88 -16.85
N LYS A 145 -6.37 -15.33 -17.40
CA LYS A 145 -6.74 -13.93 -17.23
C LYS A 145 -7.57 -13.74 -15.97
N PHE A 146 -7.40 -12.63 -15.28
CA PHE A 146 -8.26 -12.26 -14.17
C PHE A 146 -9.72 -12.19 -14.64
N HIS A 147 -10.61 -12.87 -13.93
CA HIS A 147 -12.05 -12.80 -14.17
C HIS A 147 -12.74 -12.03 -13.04
N SER A 148 -12.63 -12.53 -11.81
CA SER A 148 -13.28 -11.91 -10.66
C SER A 148 -12.57 -12.22 -9.35
N PHE A 149 -12.92 -11.45 -8.31
CA PHE A 149 -12.45 -11.62 -6.93
C PHE A 149 -13.63 -11.68 -5.97
N GLY A 150 -13.46 -12.32 -4.80
CA GLY A 150 -14.43 -12.27 -3.72
C GLY A 150 -15.70 -13.07 -3.97
N TYR A 151 -16.85 -12.54 -3.53
CA TYR A 151 -18.16 -13.18 -3.72
C TYR A 151 -18.44 -13.49 -5.18
N ALA A 152 -18.24 -12.53 -6.09
CA ALA A 152 -18.40 -12.76 -7.53
C ALA A 152 -17.54 -13.92 -8.08
N ALA A 153 -16.33 -14.13 -7.57
CA ALA A 153 -15.48 -15.28 -7.95
C ALA A 153 -16.02 -16.60 -7.43
N ARG A 154 -16.47 -16.61 -6.17
CA ARG A 154 -17.04 -17.79 -5.52
C ARG A 154 -18.33 -18.21 -6.22
N ASP A 155 -19.26 -17.28 -6.36
CA ASP A 155 -20.61 -17.55 -6.85
C ASP A 155 -20.55 -17.99 -8.31
N PHE A 156 -19.85 -17.24 -9.16
CA PHE A 156 -19.66 -17.63 -10.57
C PHE A 156 -19.07 -19.04 -10.69
N TYR A 157 -18.01 -19.37 -9.96
CA TYR A 157 -17.38 -20.69 -10.06
C TYR A 157 -18.30 -21.83 -9.60
N HIS A 158 -19.11 -21.61 -8.57
CA HIS A 158 -20.02 -22.62 -8.04
C HIS A 158 -21.31 -22.76 -8.85
N ASP A 159 -21.66 -21.76 -9.64
CA ASP A 159 -22.80 -21.79 -10.57
C ASP A 159 -22.46 -22.42 -11.94
N LEU A 160 -21.17 -22.60 -12.26
CA LEU A 160 -20.72 -23.25 -13.48
C LEU A 160 -21.12 -24.73 -13.54
N ASP A 161 -21.35 -25.24 -14.76
CA ASP A 161 -21.47 -26.68 -14.98
C ASP A 161 -20.20 -27.42 -14.50
N PRO A 162 -20.33 -28.61 -13.87
CA PRO A 162 -19.17 -29.39 -13.41
C PRO A 162 -18.16 -29.74 -14.51
N ASN A 163 -18.54 -29.79 -15.78
CA ASN A 163 -17.60 -30.01 -16.87
C ASN A 163 -16.89 -28.72 -17.27
N GLU A 164 -17.58 -27.58 -17.19
CA GLU A 164 -16.98 -26.28 -17.49
C GLU A 164 -16.00 -25.85 -16.39
N SER A 165 -16.40 -25.94 -15.11
CA SER A 165 -15.59 -25.53 -13.95
C SER A 165 -14.19 -26.17 -13.90
N LYS A 166 -14.02 -27.37 -14.48
CA LYS A 166 -12.70 -28.03 -14.63
C LYS A 166 -11.71 -27.24 -15.46
N HIS A 167 -12.17 -26.37 -16.37
CA HIS A 167 -11.31 -25.54 -17.21
C HIS A 167 -10.88 -24.25 -16.49
N TRP A 168 -11.69 -23.77 -15.56
CA TRP A 168 -11.48 -22.54 -14.80
C TRP A 168 -10.45 -22.70 -13.67
N LEU A 169 -9.83 -21.61 -13.25
CA LEU A 169 -8.76 -21.60 -12.25
C LEU A 169 -9.24 -20.86 -11.00
N TYR A 170 -9.83 -21.62 -10.08
CA TYR A 170 -10.34 -21.10 -8.81
C TYR A 170 -9.34 -21.29 -7.68
N PHE A 171 -9.08 -20.22 -6.92
CA PHE A 171 -8.19 -20.23 -5.76
C PHE A 171 -8.88 -19.63 -4.54
N GLU A 172 -8.83 -20.34 -3.42
CA GLU A 172 -9.28 -19.87 -2.11
C GLU A 172 -8.14 -19.91 -1.09
N LYS A 173 -8.20 -19.02 -0.09
CA LYS A 173 -7.28 -18.99 1.07
C LYS A 173 -5.79 -19.03 0.68
N PHE A 174 -5.46 -18.57 -0.53
CA PHE A 174 -4.13 -18.69 -1.13
C PHE A 174 -3.05 -17.92 -0.34
N LYS A 175 -3.45 -16.92 0.47
CA LYS A 175 -2.58 -16.24 1.44
C LYS A 175 -1.83 -17.20 2.38
N MET A 176 -2.44 -18.34 2.74
CA MET A 176 -1.79 -19.33 3.62
C MET A 176 -0.50 -19.90 3.04
N LYS A 177 -0.34 -19.91 1.71
CA LYS A 177 0.88 -20.43 1.09
C LYS A 177 2.11 -19.58 1.34
N LEU A 178 1.98 -18.29 1.62
CA LEU A 178 3.13 -17.46 2.01
C LEU A 178 3.66 -17.82 3.41
N HIS A 179 2.81 -18.37 4.27
CA HIS A 179 3.22 -18.78 5.61
C HIS A 179 3.71 -20.23 5.66
N THR A 180 3.00 -21.14 4.98
CA THR A 180 3.22 -22.59 5.10
C THR A 180 4.34 -23.13 4.21
N THR A 181 4.76 -22.38 3.18
CA THR A 181 5.86 -22.77 2.29
C THR A 181 7.20 -22.45 2.95
N SER A 182 8.01 -23.48 3.23
CA SER A 182 9.34 -23.34 3.84
C SER A 182 10.31 -22.54 2.97
N ASN A 183 10.32 -22.82 1.66
CA ASN A 183 11.18 -22.18 0.66
C ASN A 183 10.35 -21.29 -0.28
N LEU A 184 9.76 -20.22 0.26
CA LEU A 184 9.02 -19.24 -0.53
C LEU A 184 9.97 -18.48 -1.46
N THR A 185 9.68 -18.49 -2.77
CA THR A 185 10.41 -17.75 -3.80
C THR A 185 9.43 -17.03 -4.73
N MET A 186 9.93 -16.17 -5.62
CA MET A 186 9.09 -15.52 -6.65
C MET A 186 8.56 -16.54 -7.68
N GLU A 187 9.18 -17.72 -7.75
CA GLU A 187 8.79 -18.80 -8.64
C GLU A 187 7.79 -19.78 -8.02
N THR A 188 7.41 -19.57 -6.75
CA THR A 188 6.45 -20.43 -6.07
C THR A 188 5.11 -20.44 -6.80
N ASP A 189 4.58 -21.63 -7.05
CA ASP A 189 3.27 -21.83 -7.66
C ASP A 189 2.16 -22.03 -6.61
N LEU A 190 0.95 -21.63 -6.98
CA LEU A 190 -0.30 -22.02 -6.34
C LEU A 190 -1.01 -23.05 -7.21
N THR A 191 -1.70 -23.98 -6.55
CA THR A 191 -2.54 -24.98 -7.21
C THR A 191 -4.00 -24.54 -7.16
N ALA A 192 -4.64 -24.44 -8.32
CA ALA A 192 -6.07 -24.16 -8.45
C ALA A 192 -6.91 -25.39 -8.06
N ALA A 193 -8.22 -25.20 -7.88
CA ALA A 193 -9.15 -26.28 -7.57
C ALA A 193 -9.14 -27.44 -8.60
N ASN A 194 -8.84 -27.15 -9.87
CA ASN A 194 -8.68 -28.17 -10.92
C ASN A 194 -7.28 -28.81 -10.99
N GLY A 195 -6.39 -28.53 -10.04
CA GLY A 195 -5.04 -29.09 -9.97
C GLY A 195 -3.99 -28.38 -10.84
N LYS A 196 -4.39 -27.42 -11.70
CA LYS A 196 -3.43 -26.64 -12.51
C LYS A 196 -2.65 -25.66 -11.64
N LYS A 197 -1.42 -25.36 -12.05
CA LYS A 197 -0.51 -24.45 -11.33
C LYS A 197 -0.43 -23.08 -12.00
N VAL A 198 -0.41 -22.04 -11.18
CA VAL A 198 -0.20 -20.64 -11.59
C VAL A 198 0.78 -19.99 -10.62
N LYS A 199 1.59 -19.05 -11.10
CA LYS A 199 2.58 -18.35 -10.26
C LYS A 199 1.88 -17.61 -9.15
N ALA A 200 2.32 -17.84 -7.91
CA ALA A 200 1.76 -17.16 -6.75
C ALA A 200 1.84 -15.64 -6.92
N LEU A 201 2.95 -15.13 -7.44
CA LEU A 201 3.16 -13.69 -7.60
C LEU A 201 2.08 -13.04 -8.47
N GLU A 202 1.60 -13.75 -9.50
CA GLU A 202 0.53 -13.27 -10.39
C GLU A 202 -0.81 -13.22 -9.65
N ILE A 203 -1.15 -14.26 -8.90
CA ILE A 203 -2.40 -14.32 -8.12
C ILE A 203 -2.47 -13.19 -7.09
N PHE A 204 -1.37 -12.91 -6.38
CA PHE A 204 -1.33 -11.81 -5.42
C PHE A 204 -1.36 -10.44 -6.12
N ALA A 205 -0.70 -10.30 -7.27
CA ALA A 205 -0.77 -9.06 -8.05
C ALA A 205 -2.19 -8.78 -8.55
N TYR A 206 -2.89 -9.77 -9.12
CA TYR A 206 -4.29 -9.61 -9.53
C TYR A 206 -5.19 -9.20 -8.36
N ALA A 207 -5.01 -9.80 -7.19
CA ALA A 207 -5.81 -9.44 -6.02
C ALA A 207 -5.54 -7.99 -5.54
N LEU A 208 -4.28 -7.54 -5.57
CA LEU A 208 -3.94 -6.16 -5.23
C LEU A 208 -4.42 -5.16 -6.29
N GLN A 209 -4.34 -5.52 -7.58
CA GLN A 209 -4.87 -4.74 -8.69
C GLN A 209 -6.39 -4.55 -8.54
N PHE A 210 -7.13 -5.62 -8.23
CA PHE A 210 -8.57 -5.55 -7.97
C PHE A 210 -8.90 -4.52 -6.87
N PHE A 211 -8.23 -4.58 -5.70
CA PHE A 211 -8.49 -3.62 -4.63
C PHE A 211 -8.13 -2.19 -5.03
N LYS A 212 -7.09 -2.02 -5.83
CA LYS A 212 -6.69 -0.71 -6.35
C LYS A 212 -7.78 -0.13 -7.25
N GLU A 213 -8.22 -0.87 -8.25
CA GLU A 213 -9.27 -0.44 -9.19
C GLU A 213 -10.58 -0.14 -8.47
N GLN A 214 -10.98 -1.00 -7.54
CA GLN A 214 -12.19 -0.80 -6.74
C GLN A 214 -12.12 0.47 -5.89
N ALA A 215 -10.99 0.73 -5.24
CA ALA A 215 -10.82 1.93 -4.42
C ALA A 215 -10.74 3.20 -5.27
N LEU A 216 -10.03 3.18 -6.40
CA LEU A 216 -10.00 4.31 -7.33
C LEU A 216 -11.39 4.62 -7.89
N LYS A 217 -12.13 3.59 -8.30
CA LYS A 217 -13.51 3.75 -8.77
C LYS A 217 -14.41 4.39 -7.71
N GLU A 218 -14.38 3.90 -6.47
CA GLU A 218 -15.18 4.45 -5.38
C GLU A 218 -14.81 5.92 -5.09
N LEU A 219 -13.52 6.24 -5.11
CA LEU A 219 -13.04 7.61 -4.93
C LEU A 219 -13.50 8.53 -6.07
N SER A 220 -13.40 8.08 -7.32
CA SER A 220 -13.87 8.83 -8.48
C SER A 220 -15.38 9.08 -8.43
N ASP A 221 -16.16 8.04 -8.09
CA ASP A 221 -17.61 8.12 -7.97
C ASP A 221 -18.02 9.15 -6.89
N GLN A 222 -17.29 9.22 -5.77
CA GLN A 222 -17.56 10.19 -4.70
C GLN A 222 -17.10 11.60 -5.02
N ALA A 223 -15.96 11.74 -5.72
CA ALA A 223 -15.42 13.04 -6.12
C ALA A 223 -16.16 13.64 -7.32
N GLY A 224 -16.89 12.83 -8.09
CA GLY A 224 -17.53 13.23 -9.36
C GLY A 224 -16.53 13.51 -10.48
N SER A 225 -15.27 13.08 -10.32
CA SER A 225 -14.16 13.23 -11.27
C SER A 225 -13.15 12.10 -11.07
N ASP A 226 -12.35 11.80 -12.08
CA ASP A 226 -11.39 10.70 -12.01
C ASP A 226 -10.30 10.95 -10.96
N PHE A 227 -10.07 9.96 -10.10
CA PHE A 227 -9.00 9.95 -9.10
C PHE A 227 -7.76 9.26 -9.66
N GLU A 228 -6.60 9.93 -9.62
CA GLU A 228 -5.37 9.34 -10.11
C GLU A 228 -4.70 8.46 -9.06
N ASN A 229 -4.02 7.41 -9.50
CA ASN A 229 -3.21 6.57 -8.61
C ASN A 229 -2.05 7.35 -7.95
N SER A 230 -1.60 8.45 -8.56
CA SER A 230 -0.58 9.36 -8.04
C SER A 230 -1.02 10.05 -6.74
N GLU A 231 -2.33 10.32 -6.61
CA GLU A 231 -2.96 11.02 -5.49
C GLU A 231 -3.24 10.11 -4.29
N VAL A 232 -3.01 8.80 -4.44
CA VAL A 232 -3.29 7.80 -3.40
C VAL A 232 -2.02 7.27 -2.76
N ARG A 233 -2.02 7.24 -1.42
CA ARG A 233 -1.06 6.48 -0.61
C ARG A 233 -1.63 5.12 -0.26
N TRP A 234 -0.99 4.07 -0.75
CA TRP A 234 -1.40 2.70 -0.48
C TRP A 234 -0.73 2.14 0.78
N VAL A 235 -1.53 1.48 1.60
CA VAL A 235 -1.07 0.73 2.78
C VAL A 235 -1.56 -0.69 2.64
N ILE A 236 -0.65 -1.67 2.59
CA ILE A 236 -1.04 -3.09 2.57
C ILE A 236 -0.63 -3.71 3.90
N THR A 237 -1.59 -4.37 4.55
CA THR A 237 -1.33 -5.01 5.83
C THR A 237 -0.84 -6.45 5.68
N VAL A 238 0.20 -6.81 6.43
CA VAL A 238 0.78 -8.16 6.46
C VAL A 238 0.93 -8.65 7.91
N PRO A 239 0.76 -9.94 8.21
CA PRO A 239 0.98 -10.45 9.57
C PRO A 239 2.41 -10.21 10.06
N ALA A 240 2.57 -9.74 11.30
CA ALA A 240 3.90 -9.47 11.88
C ALA A 240 4.75 -10.74 12.03
N ILE A 241 4.11 -11.89 12.28
CA ILE A 241 4.76 -13.21 12.43
C ILE A 241 5.37 -13.73 11.11
N TRP A 242 5.08 -13.10 9.97
CA TRP A 242 5.65 -13.52 8.70
C TRP A 242 7.16 -13.32 8.66
N LYS A 243 7.85 -14.31 8.09
CA LYS A 243 9.28 -14.22 7.80
C LYS A 243 9.54 -13.13 6.76
N GLN A 244 10.75 -12.57 6.76
CA GLN A 244 11.15 -11.52 5.82
C GLN A 244 10.91 -11.86 4.33
N PRO A 245 11.11 -13.12 3.86
CA PRO A 245 10.79 -13.49 2.48
C PRO A 245 9.31 -13.30 2.11
N ALA A 246 8.37 -13.59 3.02
CA ALA A 246 6.94 -13.39 2.76
C ALA A 246 6.56 -11.90 2.69
N LYS A 247 7.21 -11.08 3.53
CA LYS A 247 7.06 -9.61 3.47
C LYS A 247 7.63 -9.07 2.15
N GLN A 248 8.80 -9.55 1.72
CA GLN A 248 9.40 -9.18 0.44
C GLN A 248 8.55 -9.62 -0.75
N PHE A 249 7.96 -10.82 -0.69
CA PHE A 249 7.05 -11.33 -1.70
C PHE A 249 5.86 -10.38 -1.91
N MET A 250 5.23 -9.92 -0.83
CA MET A 250 4.15 -8.92 -0.92
C MET A 250 4.61 -7.60 -1.52
N ARG A 251 5.85 -7.14 -1.23
CA ARG A 251 6.41 -5.95 -1.89
C ARG A 251 6.54 -6.14 -3.39
N GLN A 252 7.00 -7.32 -3.83
CA GLN A 252 7.13 -7.63 -5.25
C GLN A 252 5.77 -7.74 -5.95
N ALA A 253 4.76 -8.31 -5.28
CA ALA A 253 3.41 -8.34 -5.81
C ALA A 253 2.86 -6.92 -6.03
N ALA A 254 3.03 -6.03 -5.06
CA ALA A 254 2.63 -4.62 -5.18
C ALA A 254 3.42 -3.87 -6.26
N TYR A 255 4.71 -4.16 -6.42
CA TYR A 255 5.53 -3.57 -7.48
C TYR A 255 5.07 -4.01 -8.88
N LYS A 256 4.67 -5.28 -9.06
CA LYS A 256 4.15 -5.79 -10.34
C LYS A 256 2.88 -5.06 -10.78
N VAL A 257 1.96 -4.80 -9.86
CA VAL A 257 0.73 -4.00 -10.08
C VAL A 257 1.06 -2.60 -10.60
N ARG A 258 2.07 -1.94 -10.02
CA ARG A 258 2.52 -0.62 -10.50
C ARG A 258 2.98 -0.66 -11.96
N LEU A 259 3.82 -1.63 -12.32
CA LEU A 259 4.39 -1.72 -13.66
C LEU A 259 3.36 -2.04 -14.75
N GLN A 260 2.26 -2.71 -14.41
CA GLN A 260 1.19 -3.00 -15.36
C GLN A 260 0.52 -1.70 -15.83
N ASN A 261 0.30 -0.75 -14.93
CA ASN A 261 -0.25 0.57 -15.27
C ASN A 261 0.66 1.39 -16.17
N GLU A 262 1.98 1.41 -15.91
CA GLU A 262 2.93 2.16 -16.74
C GLU A 262 2.98 1.60 -18.18
N ARG A 263 2.71 0.31 -18.37
CA ARG A 263 2.66 -0.30 -19.71
C ARG A 263 1.38 -0.01 -20.46
N GLU A 264 0.27 0.16 -19.77
CA GLU A 264 -1.02 0.54 -20.38
C GLU A 264 -1.01 2.01 -20.84
N GLU A 265 -0.35 2.91 -20.10
CA GLU A 265 -0.13 4.31 -20.50
C GLU A 265 0.82 4.48 -21.71
N ILE A 266 1.72 3.52 -21.96
CA ILE A 266 2.71 3.59 -23.05
C ILE A 266 2.18 2.99 -24.36
N THR A 267 1.02 2.31 -24.36
CA THR A 267 0.38 1.91 -25.62
C THR A 267 -0.13 3.16 -26.33
N PRO A 268 0.46 3.57 -27.47
CA PRO A 268 -0.05 4.74 -28.18
C PRO A 268 -1.48 4.45 -28.62
N LEU A 269 -2.36 5.42 -28.45
CA LEU A 269 -3.61 5.51 -29.20
C LEU A 269 -3.25 5.31 -30.68
N ASN A 270 -3.50 4.11 -31.19
CA ASN A 270 -3.22 3.83 -32.59
C ASN A 270 -4.34 4.42 -33.46
N PRO A 271 -3.98 4.82 -34.69
CA PRO A 271 -4.57 5.93 -35.44
C PRO A 271 -5.98 5.70 -35.98
#